data_AF-A0A3N1B2M2-F1
#
_entry.id   AF-A0A3N1B2M2-F1
#
_cell.length_a   1.000
_cell.length_b   1.000
_cell.length_c   1.000
_cell.angle_alpha   90.00
_cell.angle_beta   90.00
_cell.angle_gamma   90.00
#
_symmetry.space_group_name_H-M   'P 1'
#
loop_
_entity.id
_entity.type
_entity.pdbx_description
1 polymer ?
#
loop_
_entity_poly.entity_id
_entity_poly.type
_entity_poly.pdbx_seq_one_letter_code
_entity_poly.pdbx_strand_id
1 'polypeptide(L)'
;MRTTDNDLYALRPGANAVFSGDWLGYLPDRRNRADIRYYVGYHGVLHGRWNGGAEFTVDAATARAIVATFAETAEYVSGNWRTVAFDGDVLIVRTPWSLGVGVTRLPPEGGRYRIGWGLPWCPVDPARCDHVVGHHHP
;
A
#
# COMPACT_ATOMS: atom_id res chain seq x y z
N MET A 1 -20.98 1.50 -11.93
CA MET A 1 -21.29 0.57 -10.82
C MET A 1 -20.26 0.87 -9.73
N ARG A 2 -20.68 1.26 -8.53
CA ARG A 2 -19.78 1.77 -7.48
C ARG A 2 -19.24 0.57 -6.70
N THR A 3 -17.95 0.28 -6.83
CA THR A 3 -17.30 -0.84 -6.14
C THR A 3 -17.32 -0.56 -4.64
N THR A 4 -17.88 -1.46 -3.83
CA THR A 4 -17.87 -1.29 -2.37
C THR A 4 -16.56 -1.78 -1.79
N ASP A 5 -16.17 -1.32 -0.59
CA ASP A 5 -14.97 -1.82 0.10
C ASP A 5 -15.02 -3.34 0.31
N ASN A 6 -16.23 -3.92 0.47
CA ASN A 6 -16.41 -5.37 0.55
C ASN A 6 -16.09 -6.11 -0.75
N ASP A 7 -16.39 -5.52 -1.91
CA ASP A 7 -16.03 -6.10 -3.21
C ASP A 7 -14.51 -6.08 -3.41
N LEU A 8 -13.83 -5.10 -2.80
CA LEU A 8 -12.38 -4.97 -2.84
C LEU A 8 -11.70 -6.01 -1.93
N TYR A 9 -12.28 -6.35 -0.78
CA TYR A 9 -11.80 -7.49 0.02
C TYR A 9 -11.93 -8.84 -0.70
N ALA A 10 -12.85 -8.95 -1.65
CA ALA A 10 -13.08 -10.15 -2.46
C ALA A 10 -12.14 -10.28 -3.68
N LEU A 11 -11.22 -9.33 -3.89
CA LEU A 11 -10.24 -9.42 -4.97
C LEU A 11 -9.43 -10.71 -4.88
N ARG A 12 -9.27 -11.38 -6.03
CA ARG A 12 -8.45 -12.58 -6.16
C ARG A 12 -6.98 -12.20 -6.39
N PRO A 13 -6.02 -13.01 -5.91
CA PRO A 13 -4.62 -12.88 -6.33
C PRO A 13 -4.50 -12.78 -7.86
N GLY A 14 -3.65 -11.88 -8.34
CA GLY A 14 -3.48 -11.52 -9.74
C GLY A 14 -4.35 -10.35 -10.22
N ALA A 15 -5.30 -9.86 -9.42
CA ALA A 15 -6.13 -8.72 -9.81
C ALA A 15 -5.36 -7.40 -9.73
N ASN A 16 -5.47 -6.58 -10.80
CA ASN A 16 -5.09 -5.17 -10.76
C ASN A 16 -6.03 -4.40 -9.84
N ALA A 17 -5.48 -3.55 -8.98
CA ALA A 17 -6.23 -2.72 -8.06
C ALA A 17 -5.51 -1.39 -7.79
N VAL A 18 -6.28 -0.42 -7.30
CA VAL A 18 -5.73 0.69 -6.52
C VAL A 18 -5.85 0.32 -5.05
N PHE A 19 -4.81 0.57 -4.27
CA PHE A 19 -4.80 0.32 -2.84
C PHE A 19 -4.23 1.51 -2.06
N SER A 20 -4.62 1.63 -0.80
CA SER A 20 -4.12 2.66 0.11
C SER A 20 -3.94 2.07 1.51
N GLY A 21 -3.16 2.76 2.34
CA GLY A 21 -3.06 2.47 3.77
C GLY A 21 -4.17 3.16 4.54
N ASP A 22 -4.71 2.51 5.57
CA ASP A 22 -5.75 3.11 6.42
C ASP A 22 -5.34 4.44 7.06
N TRP A 23 -4.04 4.63 7.33
CA TRP A 23 -3.49 5.87 7.91
C TRP A 23 -3.50 7.06 6.94
N LEU A 24 -3.75 6.83 5.65
CA LEU A 24 -3.92 7.88 4.64
C LEU A 24 -5.39 8.25 4.45
N GLY A 25 -6.29 7.54 5.14
CA GLY A 25 -7.71 7.79 5.12
C GLY A 25 -8.06 9.04 5.94
N TYR A 26 -8.97 9.86 5.42
CA TYR A 26 -9.55 10.99 6.13
C TYR A 26 -11.04 11.11 5.82
N LEU A 27 -11.76 11.78 6.72
CA LEU A 27 -13.19 12.09 6.55
C LEU A 27 -13.33 13.57 6.18
N PRO A 28 -13.68 13.91 4.91
CA PRO A 28 -13.97 15.29 4.52
C PRO A 28 -15.09 15.89 5.37
N ASP A 29 -16.13 15.10 5.61
CA ASP A 29 -17.17 15.38 6.61
C ASP A 29 -17.17 14.28 7.68
N ARG A 30 -16.84 14.67 8.92
CA ARG A 30 -16.78 13.76 10.07
C ARG A 30 -18.12 13.12 10.42
N ARG A 31 -19.25 13.66 9.93
CA ARG A 31 -20.60 13.14 10.20
C ARG A 31 -20.97 11.96 9.31
N ASN A 32 -20.30 11.78 8.16
CA ASN A 32 -20.56 10.69 7.23
C ASN A 32 -19.34 9.79 7.05
N ARG A 33 -19.28 8.70 7.83
CA ARG A 33 -18.19 7.70 7.72
C ARG A 33 -18.12 7.02 6.35
N ALA A 34 -19.20 7.01 5.57
CA ALA A 34 -19.20 6.40 4.24
C ALA A 34 -18.44 7.22 3.18
N ASP A 35 -18.08 8.48 3.49
CA ASP A 35 -17.34 9.39 2.62
C ASP A 35 -15.83 9.42 2.89
N ILE A 36 -15.27 8.33 3.43
CA ILE A 36 -13.81 8.24 3.58
C ILE A 36 -13.11 8.48 2.24
N ARG A 37 -12.11 9.37 2.28
CA ARG A 37 -11.20 9.71 1.18
C ARG A 37 -9.79 9.30 1.58
N TYR A 38 -8.94 9.13 0.59
CA TYR A 38 -7.53 8.82 0.80
C TYR A 38 -6.68 9.88 0.10
N TYR A 39 -5.67 10.40 0.78
CA TYR A 39 -4.77 11.38 0.17
C TYR A 39 -4.05 10.82 -1.07
N VAL A 40 -3.72 9.53 -1.05
CA VAL A 40 -3.05 8.87 -2.18
C VAL A 40 -3.49 7.41 -2.29
N GLY A 41 -3.69 6.95 -3.52
CA GLY A 41 -3.83 5.55 -3.88
C GLY A 41 -2.64 5.09 -4.74
N TYR A 42 -2.39 3.80 -4.73
CA TYR A 42 -1.26 3.18 -5.45
C TYR A 42 -1.75 2.08 -6.37
N HIS A 43 -1.29 2.07 -7.62
CA HIS A 43 -1.53 0.95 -8.53
C HIS A 43 -0.70 -0.27 -8.13
N GLY A 44 -1.34 -1.44 -8.10
CA GLY A 44 -0.65 -2.70 -7.85
C GLY A 44 -1.46 -3.91 -8.28
N VAL A 45 -0.80 -5.06 -8.29
CA VAL A 45 -1.44 -6.36 -8.50
C VAL A 45 -1.49 -7.09 -7.16
N LEU A 46 -2.68 -7.49 -6.73
CA LEU A 46 -2.85 -8.24 -5.48
C LEU A 46 -2.06 -9.54 -5.57
N HIS A 47 -1.02 -9.69 -4.76
CA HIS A 47 -0.22 -10.91 -4.66
C HIS A 47 -0.91 -11.94 -3.76
N GLY A 48 -1.50 -11.49 -2.66
CA GLY A 48 -2.12 -12.35 -1.68
C GLY A 48 -2.39 -11.63 -0.38
N ARG A 49 -2.47 -12.40 0.70
CA ARG A 49 -2.62 -11.86 2.06
C ARG A 49 -1.61 -12.54 2.98
N TRP A 50 -1.05 -11.77 3.89
CA TRP A 50 -0.12 -12.27 4.88
C TRP A 50 -0.37 -11.60 6.23
N ASN A 51 -0.49 -12.40 7.30
CA ASN A 51 -0.91 -11.96 8.63
C ASN A 51 -2.17 -11.07 8.64
N GLY A 52 -3.13 -11.38 7.76
CA GLY A 52 -4.40 -10.63 7.63
C GLY A 52 -4.32 -9.36 6.77
N GLY A 53 -3.13 -8.84 6.47
CA GLY A 53 -2.92 -7.70 5.58
C GLY A 53 -2.83 -8.11 4.10
N ALA A 54 -3.27 -7.24 3.19
CA ALA A 54 -3.08 -7.46 1.75
C ALA A 54 -1.61 -7.23 1.35
N GLU A 55 -1.12 -8.05 0.43
CA GLU A 55 0.17 -7.86 -0.22
C GLU A 55 -0.02 -7.59 -1.71
N PHE A 56 0.67 -6.59 -2.23
CA PHE A 56 0.62 -6.18 -3.63
C PHE A 56 2.01 -6.27 -4.26
N THR A 57 2.05 -6.51 -5.56
CA THR A 57 3.24 -6.26 -6.38
C THR A 57 3.07 -4.95 -7.14
N VAL A 58 4.08 -4.09 -7.11
CA VAL A 58 4.03 -2.75 -7.71
C VAL A 58 5.25 -2.46 -8.58
N ASP A 59 5.16 -1.47 -9.46
CA ASP A 59 6.30 -1.00 -10.24
C ASP A 59 7.27 -0.14 -9.39
N ALA A 60 8.43 0.19 -9.95
CA ALA A 60 9.46 0.99 -9.27
C ALA A 60 8.97 2.40 -8.89
N ALA A 61 8.12 3.02 -9.73
CA ALA A 61 7.61 4.36 -9.50
C ALA A 61 6.68 4.39 -8.28
N THR A 62 5.80 3.40 -8.18
CA THR A 62 4.89 3.20 -7.06
C THR A 62 5.65 2.84 -5.79
N ALA A 63 6.65 1.94 -5.87
CA ALA A 63 7.50 1.61 -4.74
C ALA A 63 8.21 2.85 -4.17
N ARG A 64 8.75 3.70 -5.05
CA ARG A 64 9.38 4.98 -4.64
C ARG A 64 8.39 5.91 -3.94
N ALA A 65 7.18 6.05 -4.47
CA ALA A 65 6.16 6.92 -3.87
C ALA A 65 5.72 6.43 -2.48
N ILE A 66 5.50 5.13 -2.33
CA ILE A 66 5.15 4.52 -1.04
C ILE A 66 6.23 4.80 0.02
N VAL A 67 7.51 4.67 -0.35
CA VAL A 67 8.62 4.97 0.57
C VAL A 67 8.67 6.45 0.95
N ALA A 68 8.45 7.36 -0.01
CA ALA A 68 8.36 8.78 0.30
C ALA A 68 7.21 9.08 1.29
N THR A 69 6.04 8.48 1.07
CA THR A 69 4.90 8.61 1.98
C THR A 69 5.19 8.05 3.36
N PHE A 70 5.89 6.91 3.49
CA PHE A 70 6.30 6.40 4.80
C PHE A 70 7.21 7.37 5.56
N ALA A 71 8.10 8.08 4.87
CA ALA A 71 8.94 9.09 5.50
C ALA A 71 8.12 10.27 6.06
N GLU A 72 7.08 10.70 5.33
CA GLU A 72 6.18 11.79 5.70
C GLU A 72 5.19 11.40 6.82
N THR A 73 4.60 10.20 6.75
CA THR A 73 3.54 9.76 7.68
C THR A 73 4.06 8.91 8.84
N ALA A 74 5.36 8.87 9.04
CA ALA A 74 6.04 8.03 10.02
C ALA A 74 5.51 8.11 11.45
N GLU A 75 4.91 9.23 11.85
CA GLU A 75 4.37 9.45 13.19
C GLU A 75 2.93 8.94 13.36
N TYR A 76 2.26 8.61 12.26
CA TYR A 76 0.86 8.20 12.21
C TYR A 76 0.66 6.70 11.99
N VAL A 77 1.69 6.00 11.52
CA VAL A 77 1.67 4.54 11.36
C VAL A 77 2.15 3.92 12.67
N SER A 78 1.41 2.97 13.24
CA SER A 78 1.83 2.24 14.44
C SER A 78 3.12 1.43 14.14
N GLY A 79 4.27 2.02 14.43
CA GLY A 79 5.61 1.44 14.20
C GLY A 79 6.60 2.44 13.59
N ASN A 80 7.91 2.16 13.69
CA ASN A 80 8.95 3.03 13.12
C ASN A 80 9.15 2.73 11.62
N TRP A 81 8.17 3.05 10.76
CA TRP A 81 8.22 2.74 9.32
C TRP A 81 9.14 3.66 8.50
N ARG A 82 9.82 4.63 9.16
CA ARG A 82 10.99 5.36 8.60
C ARG A 82 12.15 4.42 8.22
N THR A 83 12.06 3.17 8.65
CA THR A 83 13.04 2.13 8.36
C THR A 83 12.87 1.48 6.99
N VAL A 84 11.81 1.80 6.26
CA VAL A 84 11.65 1.39 4.86
C VAL A 84 12.37 2.40 3.97
N ALA A 85 13.30 1.92 3.16
CA ALA A 85 14.02 2.70 2.17
C ALA A 85 13.98 2.01 0.81
N PHE A 86 14.13 2.80 -0.25
CA PHE A 86 14.25 2.31 -1.62
C PHE A 86 15.44 2.99 -2.29
N ASP A 87 16.42 2.21 -2.73
CA ASP A 87 17.60 2.73 -3.43
C ASP A 87 17.40 2.81 -4.95
N GLY A 88 16.22 2.41 -5.45
CA GLY A 88 15.90 2.33 -6.87
C GLY A 88 16.01 0.92 -7.44
N ASP A 89 16.59 -0.01 -6.69
CA ASP A 89 16.75 -1.41 -7.09
C ASP A 89 16.21 -2.37 -6.02
N VAL A 90 16.38 -2.09 -4.72
CA VAL A 90 15.99 -2.96 -3.61
C VAL A 90 15.18 -2.19 -2.57
N LEU A 91 14.07 -2.79 -2.12
CA LEU A 91 13.37 -2.33 -0.92
C LEU A 91 14.09 -2.84 0.31
N ILE A 92 14.56 -1.91 1.14
CA ILE A 92 15.25 -2.19 2.39
C ILE A 92 14.28 -1.90 3.52
N VAL A 93 13.83 -2.94 4.19
CA VAL A 93 12.88 -2.83 5.29
C VAL A 93 13.60 -3.16 6.59
N ARG A 94 13.87 -2.16 7.43
CA ARG A 94 14.51 -2.40 8.74
C ARG A 94 13.45 -2.56 9.84
N THR A 95 13.57 -3.60 10.65
CA THR A 95 12.86 -3.75 11.93
C THR A 95 11.32 -3.63 11.96
N PRO A 96 10.52 -4.11 11.00
CA PRO A 96 9.15 -4.46 11.33
C PRO A 96 9.16 -5.85 11.96
N TRP A 97 8.51 -5.98 13.12
CA TRP A 97 8.38 -7.26 13.83
C TRP A 97 7.82 -8.37 12.92
N SER A 98 6.97 -8.00 11.96
CA SER A 98 6.38 -8.92 10.99
C SER A 98 7.43 -9.65 10.13
N LEU A 99 8.49 -8.99 9.65
CA LEU A 99 9.49 -9.57 8.73
C LEU A 99 10.72 -10.18 9.43
N GLY A 100 10.68 -10.29 10.76
CA GLY A 100 11.82 -10.70 11.58
C GLY A 100 12.66 -9.52 12.06
N VAL A 101 13.35 -9.70 13.18
CA VAL A 101 14.28 -8.68 13.71
C VAL A 101 15.46 -8.55 12.73
N GLY A 102 15.77 -7.33 12.29
CA GLY A 102 16.94 -7.06 11.43
C GLY A 102 16.62 -6.18 10.23
N VAL A 103 17.38 -6.36 9.15
CA VAL A 103 17.23 -5.65 7.86
C VAL A 103 16.86 -6.67 6.80
N THR A 104 15.66 -6.55 6.24
CA THR A 104 15.20 -7.39 5.13
C THR A 104 15.40 -6.64 3.82
N ARG A 105 16.11 -7.25 2.89
CA ARG A 105 16.31 -6.74 1.53
C ARG A 105 15.38 -7.49 0.58
N LEU A 106 14.52 -6.76 -0.11
CA LEU A 106 13.52 -7.29 -1.03
C LEU A 106 13.85 -6.81 -2.44
N PRO A 107 14.58 -7.62 -3.24
CA PRO A 107 14.79 -7.32 -4.65
C PRO A 107 13.49 -7.49 -5.44
N PRO A 108 13.38 -6.90 -6.63
CA PRO A 108 12.21 -7.06 -7.48
C PRO A 108 12.15 -8.48 -8.03
N GLU A 109 10.95 -9.04 -8.06
CA GLU A 109 10.65 -10.29 -8.74
C GLU A 109 10.03 -9.95 -10.09
N GLY A 110 10.72 -10.26 -11.19
CA GLY A 110 10.27 -9.90 -12.54
C GLY A 110 10.08 -8.38 -12.75
N GLY A 111 10.90 -7.55 -12.09
CA GLY A 111 10.81 -6.09 -12.15
C GLY A 111 9.72 -5.47 -11.27
N ARG A 112 9.08 -6.27 -10.40
CA ARG A 112 8.02 -5.79 -9.49
C ARG A 112 8.40 -5.97 -8.03
N TYR A 113 7.93 -5.04 -7.20
CA TYR A 113 8.25 -4.96 -5.79
C TYR A 113 7.08 -5.41 -4.93
N ARG A 114 7.33 -6.30 -3.97
CA ARG A 114 6.30 -6.77 -3.05
C ARG A 114 6.14 -5.82 -1.86
N ILE A 115 4.94 -5.27 -1.71
CA ILE A 115 4.49 -4.39 -0.64
C ILE A 115 3.42 -5.11 0.18
N GLY A 116 3.44 -5.00 1.50
CA GLY A 116 2.38 -5.55 2.34
C GLY A 116 2.80 -5.60 3.80
N TRP A 117 3.72 -6.53 4.11
CA TRP A 117 4.49 -6.57 5.36
C TRP A 117 3.67 -6.47 6.66
N GLY A 118 2.39 -6.88 6.63
CA GLY A 118 1.47 -6.84 7.77
C GLY A 118 0.91 -5.44 8.09
N LEU A 119 1.12 -4.47 7.20
CA LEU A 119 0.46 -3.16 7.28
C LEU A 119 -1.00 -3.27 6.83
N PRO A 120 -1.90 -2.41 7.35
CA PRO A 120 -3.31 -2.36 6.98
C PRO A 120 -3.49 -1.71 5.60
N TRP A 121 -2.95 -2.36 4.56
CA TRP A 121 -3.22 -2.03 3.18
C TRP A 121 -4.59 -2.57 2.78
N CYS A 122 -5.41 -1.72 2.17
CA CYS A 122 -6.71 -2.07 1.66
C CYS A 122 -6.82 -1.64 0.19
N PRO A 123 -7.39 -2.48 -0.69
CA PRO A 123 -7.80 -2.01 -2.00
C PRO A 123 -8.94 -1.00 -1.86
N VAL A 124 -8.91 0.07 -2.65
CA VAL A 124 -9.83 1.22 -2.58
C VAL A 124 -10.36 1.59 -3.97
N ASP A 125 -11.52 2.22 -4.03
CA ASP A 125 -12.02 2.83 -5.27
C ASP A 125 -11.09 4.01 -5.66
N PRO A 126 -10.50 4.03 -6.87
CA PRO A 126 -9.64 5.12 -7.32
C PRO A 126 -10.30 6.50 -7.21
N ALA A 127 -11.63 6.59 -7.35
CA ALA A 127 -12.37 7.83 -7.25
C ALA A 127 -12.45 8.39 -5.81
N ARG A 128 -12.03 7.61 -4.81
CA ARG A 128 -11.90 8.04 -3.41
C ARG A 128 -10.49 8.56 -3.08
N CYS A 129 -9.54 8.45 -4.00
CA CYS A 129 -8.19 8.97 -3.84
C CYS A 129 -8.07 10.38 -4.43
N ASP A 130 -7.42 11.30 -3.73
CA ASP A 130 -7.13 12.65 -4.26
C ASP A 130 -6.11 12.60 -5.40
N HIS A 131 -5.17 11.65 -5.31
CA HIS A 131 -4.23 11.30 -6.35
C HIS A 131 -3.97 9.80 -6.40
N VAL A 132 -3.66 9.25 -7.58
CA VAL A 132 -3.29 7.85 -7.77
C VAL A 132 -1.92 7.79 -8.44
N VAL A 133 -1.00 7.04 -7.83
CA VAL A 133 0.39 6.88 -8.29
C VAL A 133 0.60 5.49 -8.91
N GLY A 134 1.46 5.44 -9.93
CA GLY A 134 1.83 4.21 -10.63
C GLY A 134 1.06 4.03 -11.93
N HIS A 135 1.44 3.01 -12.69
CA HIS A 135 0.75 2.69 -13.95
C HIS A 135 -0.19 1.50 -13.77
N HIS A 136 -1.38 1.62 -14.34
CA HIS A 136 -2.25 0.46 -14.57
C HIS A 136 -1.62 -0.42 -15.65
N HIS A 137 -1.01 -1.54 -15.27
CA HIS A 137 -0.56 -2.54 -16.24
C HIS A 137 -1.74 -3.45 -16.64
N PRO A 138 -2.12 -3.51 -17.92
CA PRO A 138 -3.16 -4.44 -18.41
C PRO A 138 -2.71 -5.90 -18.31
#